data_AF-A0A7Z9TT80-F1
#
_entry.id   AF-A0A7Z9TT80-F1
#
_cell.length_a   1.000
_cell.length_b   1.000
_cell.length_c   1.000
_cell.angle_alpha   90.00
_cell.angle_beta   90.00
_cell.angle_gamma   90.00
#
_symmetry.space_group_name_H-M   'P 1'
#
loop_
_entity.id
_entity.type
_entity.pdbx_description
1 polymer ?
#
loop_
_entity_poly.entity_id
_entity_poly.type
_entity_poly.pdbx_seq_one_letter_code
_entity_poly.pdbx_strand_id
1 'polypeptide(L)' 'MEIISVGGWDLLLRWIHLLSGITWIGLLYYFNFVQGEWFKETDASAKTAAVQKLVPRALWWF' A
#
# COMPACT_ATOMS: atom_id res chain seq x y z
N MET A 1 28.24 -11.70 -9.44
CA MET A 1 28.64 -11.09 -8.16
C MET A 1 28.36 -9.58 -8.09
N GLU A 2 27.84 -8.95 -9.15
CA GLU A 2 27.46 -7.52 -9.20
C GLU A 2 26.47 -7.11 -8.10
N ILE A 3 25.44 -7.92 -7.83
CA ILE A 3 24.32 -7.54 -6.93
C ILE A 3 24.70 -7.56 -5.44
N ILE A 4 25.71 -8.36 -5.06
CA ILE A 4 26.18 -8.50 -3.68
C ILE A 4 27.26 -7.46 -3.34
N SER A 5 27.71 -6.69 -4.33
CA SER A 5 28.64 -5.57 -4.14
C SER A 5 27.95 -4.37 -3.49
N VAL A 6 28.73 -3.42 -2.98
CA VAL A 6 28.19 -2.16 -2.42
C VAL A 6 27.34 -1.43 -3.45
N GLY A 7 27.80 -1.33 -4.71
CA GLY A 7 27.02 -0.71 -5.79
C GLY A 7 25.73 -1.48 -6.13
N GLY A 8 25.76 -2.80 -6.01
CA GLY A 8 24.58 -3.66 -6.15
C GLY A 8 23.52 -3.39 -5.08
N TRP A 9 23.94 -3.28 -3.81
CA TRP A 9 23.06 -2.92 -2.71
C TRP A 9 22.47 -1.52 -2.84
N ASP A 10 23.27 -0.54 -3.26
CA ASP A 10 22.83 0.84 -3.52
C ASP A 10 21.70 0.87 -4.56
N LEU A 11 21.87 0.14 -5.66
CA LEU A 11 20.86 0.03 -6.70
C LEU A 11 19.57 -0.63 -6.15
N LEU A 12 19.70 -1.77 -5.46
CA LEU A 12 18.55 -2.49 -4.89
C LEU A 12 17.77 -1.62 -3.90
N LEU A 13 18.45 -0.97 -2.97
CA LEU A 13 17.80 -0.14 -1.95
C LEU A 13 17.09 1.07 -2.57
N ARG A 14 17.67 1.69 -3.60
CA ARG A 14 17.02 2.79 -4.35
C ARG A 14 15.72 2.34 -5.00
N TRP A 15 15.73 1.18 -5.66
CA TRP A 15 14.53 0.66 -6.32
C TRP A 15 13.48 0.18 -5.32
N ILE A 16 13.88 -0.48 -4.23
CA ILE A 16 12.97 -0.84 -3.14
C ILE A 16 12.33 0.43 -2.57
N HIS A 17 13.12 1.45 -2.25
CA HIS A 17 12.58 2.72 -1.74
C HIS A 17 11.60 3.38 -2.72
N LEU A 18 11.94 3.40 -4.01
CA LEU A 18 11.07 3.96 -5.05
C LEU A 18 9.73 3.20 -5.16
N LEU A 19 9.78 1.87 -5.22
CA LEU A 19 8.58 1.03 -5.34
C LEU A 19 7.71 1.08 -4.08
N SER A 20 8.35 1.08 -2.90
CA SER A 20 7.64 1.29 -1.62
C SER A 20 6.96 2.66 -1.58
N GLY A 21 7.66 3.73 -2.01
CA GLY A 21 7.09 5.06 -2.10
C GLY A 21 5.85 5.12 -3.01
N ILE A 22 5.92 4.52 -4.20
CA ILE A 22 4.77 4.40 -5.11
C ILE A 22 3.60 3.68 -4.44
N THR A 23 3.89 2.57 -3.76
CA THR A 23 2.88 1.74 -3.09
C THR A 23 2.19 2.50 -1.96
N TRP A 24 2.95 3.14 -1.06
CA TRP A 24 2.40 3.89 0.07
C TRP A 24 1.56 5.08 -0.36
N ILE A 25 2.06 5.88 -1.32
CA ILE A 25 1.29 7.01 -1.85
C ILE A 25 0.02 6.51 -2.53
N GLY A 26 0.10 5.45 -3.33
CA GLY A 26 -1.07 4.84 -3.97
C GLY A 26 -2.13 4.37 -2.95
N LEU A 27 -1.70 3.70 -1.87
CA LEU A 27 -2.59 3.24 -0.81
C LEU A 27 -3.18 4.40 0.02
N LEU A 28 -2.40 5.46 0.27
CA LEU A 28 -2.91 6.67 0.91
C LEU A 28 -3.99 7.34 0.05
N TYR A 29 -3.77 7.47 -1.26
CA TYR A 29 -4.78 7.99 -2.16
C TYR A 29 -6.05 7.13 -2.15
N TYR A 30 -5.88 5.80 -2.24
CA TYR A 30 -7.00 4.87 -2.18
C TYR A 30 -7.81 5.02 -0.88
N PHE A 31 -7.17 5.05 0.29
CA PHE A 31 -7.88 5.19 1.56
C PHE A 31 -8.60 6.53 1.70
N ASN A 32 -7.95 7.64 1.34
CA ASN A 32 -8.47 8.98 1.58
C ASN A 32 -9.58 9.37 0.59
N PHE A 33 -9.42 9.02 -0.70
CA PHE A 33 -10.31 9.54 -1.74
C PHE A 33 -11.26 8.50 -2.33
N VAL A 34 -10.93 7.20 -2.25
CA VAL A 34 -11.74 6.14 -2.88
C VAL A 34 -12.51 5.36 -1.83
N GLN A 35 -11.81 4.70 -0.91
CA GLN A 35 -12.44 3.86 0.11
C GLN A 35 -13.29 4.67 1.08
N GLY A 36 -12.79 5.84 1.53
CA GLY A 36 -13.50 6.72 2.45
C GLY A 36 -14.85 7.21 1.90
N GLU A 37 -14.90 7.62 0.64
CA GLU A 37 -16.16 8.02 -0.02
C GLU A 37 -17.09 6.83 -0.23
N TRP A 38 -16.56 5.69 -0.72
CA TRP A 38 -17.35 4.47 -0.88
C TRP A 38 -18.02 4.00 0.42
N PHE A 39 -17.34 4.15 1.57
CA PHE A 39 -17.89 3.82 2.89
C PHE A 39 -19.09 4.69 3.33
N LYS A 40 -19.37 5.81 2.66
CA LYS A 40 -20.53 6.66 2.94
C LYS A 40 -21.78 6.19 2.20
N GLU A 41 -21.59 5.51 1.07
CA GLU A 41 -22.67 5.10 0.16
C GLU A 41 -23.02 3.61 0.28
N THR A 42 -22.08 2.81 0.80
CA THR A 42 -22.21 1.35 0.93
C THR A 42 -23.05 0.93 2.15
N ASP A 43 -23.58 -0.30 2.11
CA ASP A 43 -24.30 -0.88 3.23
C ASP A 43 -23.37 -1.31 4.39
N ALA A 44 -23.95 -1.45 5.59
CA ALA A 44 -23.19 -1.74 6.81
C ALA A 44 -22.47 -3.11 6.78
N SER A 45 -23.03 -4.10 6.08
CA SER A 45 -22.43 -5.44 5.97
C SER A 45 -21.17 -5.40 5.10
N ALA A 46 -21.27 -4.76 3.92
CA ALA A 46 -20.14 -4.57 3.02
C ALA A 46 -19.01 -3.76 3.67
N LYS A 47 -19.34 -2.68 4.38
CA LYS A 47 -18.37 -1.89 5.15
C LYS A 47 -17.65 -2.73 6.21
N THR A 48 -18.39 -3.53 6.98
CA THR A 48 -17.82 -4.40 8.02
C THR A 48 -16.88 -5.42 7.41
N ALA A 49 -17.27 -6.07 6.31
CA ALA A 49 -16.42 -7.03 5.62
C ALA A 49 -15.12 -6.38 5.10
N ALA A 50 -15.20 -5.17 4.55
CA ALA A 50 -14.04 -4.41 4.10
C ALA A 50 -13.09 -4.07 5.26
N VAL A 51 -13.61 -3.57 6.38
CA VAL A 51 -12.80 -3.24 7.57
C VAL A 51 -12.14 -4.48 8.17
N GLN A 52 -12.82 -5.63 8.17
CA GLN A 52 -12.25 -6.86 8.76
C GLN A 52 -11.24 -7.56 7.85
N LYS A 53 -11.37 -7.45 6.53
CA LYS A 53 -10.57 -8.26 5.59
C LYS A 53 -9.73 -7.43 4.63
N LEU A 54 -10.26 -6.36 4.07
CA LEU A 54 -9.61 -5.57 3.04
C LEU A 54 -8.65 -4.53 3.64
N VAL A 55 -9.09 -3.78 4.63
CA VAL A 55 -8.28 -2.74 5.29
C VAL A 55 -6.99 -3.32 5.90
N PRO A 56 -7.00 -4.43 6.66
CA PRO A 56 -5.77 -4.97 7.24
C PRO A 56 -4.76 -5.45 6.19
N ARG A 57 -5.23 -5.94 5.04
CA ARG A 57 -4.35 -6.34 3.92
C ARG A 57 -3.67 -5.15 3.27
N ALA A 58 -4.36 -4.02 3.18
CA ALA A 58 -3.77 -2.78 2.69
C ALA A 58 -2.84 -2.15 3.74
N LEU A 59 -3.18 -2.22 5.03
CA LEU A 59 -2.32 -1.75 6.13
C LEU A 59 -1.03 -2.57 6.30
N TRP A 60 -1.01 -3.84 5.89
CA TRP A 60 0.21 -4.67 5.88
C TRP A 60 1.35 -4.07 5.04
N TRP A 61 1.03 -3.20 4.08
CA TRP A 61 2.03 -2.55 3.23
C TRP A 61 2.65 -1.30 3.84
N PHE A 62 2.18 -0.80 4.99
CA PHE A 62 2.73 0.34 5.72
C PHE A 62 3.69 -0.13 6.81
#